data_AF-C1JCG3-F1
#
_entry.id   AF-C1JCG3-F1
#
_cell.length_a   1.000
_cell.length_b   1.000
_cell.length_c   1.000
_cell.angle_alpha   90.00
_cell.angle_beta   90.00
_cell.angle_gamma   90.00
#
_symmetry.space_group_name_H-M   'P 1'
#
loop_
_entity.id
_entity.type
_entity.pdbx_description
1 polymer ?
#
loop_
_entity_poly.entity_id
_entity_poly.type
_entity_poly.pdbx_seq_one_letter_code
_entity_poly.pdbx_strand_id
1 'polypeptide(L)'
;KVVYLRDSETQAQKQAPADTYIKKSSSMLDDILRFEKSILAQEDQIYQLQSILQANEKRITDLKQMSIQLDQLCKEPCKDTVEIQTVTGKDCQDVANKGGKVSGLYYVKPARAPEAFLVYCEIDSFGRGWTV
;
A
#
# COMPACT_ATOMS: atom_id res chain seq x y z
N LYS A 1 24.42 -17.81 -84.26
CA LYS A 1 24.13 -18.52 -82.98
C LYS A 1 24.65 -17.79 -81.75
N VAL A 2 25.87 -17.23 -81.75
CA VAL A 2 26.45 -16.50 -80.60
C VAL A 2 25.71 -15.18 -80.26
N VAL A 3 25.22 -14.45 -81.28
CA VAL A 3 24.48 -13.19 -81.08
C VAL A 3 23.14 -13.40 -80.36
N TYR A 4 22.39 -14.45 -80.73
CA TYR A 4 21.11 -14.81 -80.09
C TYR A 4 21.23 -15.20 -78.62
N LEU A 5 22.34 -15.83 -78.21
CA LEU A 5 22.61 -16.18 -76.81
C LEU A 5 22.89 -14.93 -75.96
N ARG A 6 23.64 -13.96 -76.52
CA ARG A 6 23.94 -12.69 -75.87
C ARG A 6 22.68 -11.84 -75.66
N ASP A 7 21.78 -11.82 -76.64
CA ASP A 7 20.50 -11.10 -76.54
C ASP A 7 19.55 -11.74 -75.52
N SER A 8 19.61 -13.07 -75.37
CA SER A 8 18.84 -13.82 -74.38
C SER A 8 19.34 -13.60 -72.94
N GLU A 9 20.66 -13.53 -72.72
CA GLU A 9 21.27 -13.14 -71.43
C GLU A 9 20.94 -11.68 -71.07
N THR A 10 20.96 -10.78 -72.04
CA THR A 10 20.66 -9.36 -71.83
C THR A 10 19.15 -9.12 -71.56
N GLN A 11 18.26 -9.94 -72.12
CA GLN A 11 16.83 -9.95 -71.79
C GLN A 11 16.54 -10.57 -70.42
N ALA A 12 17.27 -11.62 -70.02
CA ALA A 12 17.17 -12.20 -68.68
C ALA A 12 17.63 -11.21 -67.60
N GLN A 13 18.68 -10.43 -67.85
CA GLN A 13 19.12 -9.34 -66.94
C GLN A 13 18.10 -8.19 -66.82
N LYS A 14 17.20 -8.01 -67.78
CA LYS A 14 16.09 -7.04 -67.70
C LYS A 14 14.92 -7.50 -66.81
N GLN A 15 14.95 -8.70 -66.23
CA GLN A 15 13.95 -9.19 -65.25
C GLN A 15 14.10 -8.60 -63.83
N ALA A 16 14.85 -7.50 -63.67
CA ALA A 16 14.96 -6.72 -62.44
C ALA A 16 13.65 -6.31 -61.72
N PRO A 17 12.48 -6.14 -62.39
CA PRO A 17 11.22 -5.85 -61.69
C PRO A 17 10.79 -7.00 -60.77
N ALA A 18 10.87 -8.25 -61.24
CA ALA A 18 10.45 -9.42 -60.48
C ALA A 18 11.26 -9.59 -59.19
N ASP A 19 12.57 -9.34 -59.27
CA ASP A 19 13.49 -9.43 -58.13
C ASP A 19 13.20 -8.35 -57.07
N THR A 20 12.72 -7.19 -57.49
CA THR A 20 12.28 -6.10 -56.58
C THR A 20 11.00 -6.47 -55.83
N TYR A 21 10.04 -7.10 -56.50
CA TYR A 21 8.80 -7.59 -55.86
C TYR A 21 9.08 -8.75 -54.90
N ILE A 22 9.99 -9.67 -55.25
CA ILE A 22 10.42 -10.77 -54.37
C ILE A 22 11.12 -10.24 -53.12
N LYS A 23 12.00 -9.24 -53.25
CA LYS A 23 12.63 -8.59 -52.08
C LYS A 23 11.61 -7.89 -51.18
N LYS A 24 10.64 -7.19 -51.76
CA LYS A 24 9.56 -6.56 -50.99
C LYS A 24 8.69 -7.61 -50.28
N SER A 25 8.34 -8.72 -50.93
CA SER A 25 7.58 -9.78 -50.27
C SER A 25 8.37 -10.42 -49.14
N SER A 26 9.68 -10.66 -49.31
CA SER A 26 10.54 -11.15 -48.24
C SER A 26 10.58 -10.20 -47.05
N SER A 27 10.73 -8.89 -47.27
CA SER A 27 10.71 -7.89 -46.20
C SER A 27 9.36 -7.85 -45.47
N MET A 28 8.25 -7.97 -46.19
CA MET A 28 6.92 -8.02 -45.58
C MET A 28 6.73 -9.29 -44.73
N LEU A 29 7.27 -10.43 -45.17
CA LEU A 29 7.23 -11.67 -44.39
C LEU A 29 8.07 -11.54 -43.10
N ASP A 30 9.22 -10.89 -43.15
CA ASP A 30 10.04 -10.62 -41.96
C ASP A 30 9.31 -9.69 -40.97
N ASP A 31 8.60 -8.68 -41.46
CA ASP A 31 7.77 -7.81 -40.62
C ASP A 31 6.61 -8.56 -39.99
N ILE A 32 5.94 -9.46 -40.73
CA ILE A 32 4.88 -10.33 -40.19
C ILE A 32 5.41 -11.17 -39.03
N LEU A 33 6.57 -11.82 -39.21
CA LEU A 33 7.20 -12.62 -38.14
C LEU A 33 7.57 -11.77 -36.91
N ARG A 34 7.96 -10.51 -37.12
CA ARG A 34 8.24 -9.57 -36.03
C ARG A 34 6.96 -9.13 -35.31
N PHE A 35 5.89 -8.86 -36.04
CA PHE A 35 4.60 -8.50 -35.46
C PHE A 35 4.00 -9.65 -34.68
N GLU A 36 4.09 -10.89 -35.17
CA GLU A 36 3.64 -12.08 -34.45
C GLU A 36 4.30 -12.19 -33.06
N LYS A 37 5.63 -12.02 -32.98
CA LYS A 37 6.34 -12.01 -31.69
C LYS A 37 5.88 -10.88 -30.77
N SER A 38 5.59 -9.71 -31.35
CA SER A 38 5.16 -8.53 -30.58
C SER A 38 3.72 -8.71 -30.05
N ILE A 39 2.85 -9.34 -30.83
CA ILE A 39 1.48 -9.68 -30.45
C ILE A 39 1.49 -10.65 -29.27
N LEU A 40 2.28 -11.72 -29.35
CA LEU A 40 2.40 -12.69 -28.25
C LEU A 40 2.92 -12.04 -26.95
N ALA A 41 3.90 -11.14 -27.06
CA ALA A 41 4.39 -10.41 -25.89
C ALA A 41 3.32 -9.47 -25.31
N GLN A 42 2.55 -8.80 -26.15
CA GLN A 42 1.45 -7.94 -25.69
C GLN A 42 0.30 -8.74 -25.06
N GLU A 43 -0.03 -9.91 -25.59
CA GLU A 43 -1.01 -10.82 -25.00
C GLU A 43 -0.60 -11.23 -23.58
N ASP A 44 0.66 -11.63 -23.38
CA ASP A 44 1.19 -11.95 -22.04
C ASP A 44 1.07 -10.75 -21.08
N GLN A 45 1.42 -9.54 -21.53
CA GLN A 45 1.27 -8.33 -20.72
C GLN A 45 -0.19 -8.04 -20.36
N ILE A 46 -1.12 -8.28 -21.27
CA ILE A 46 -2.56 -8.13 -21.00
C ILE A 46 -3.00 -9.13 -19.92
N TYR A 47 -2.57 -10.39 -20.00
CA TYR A 47 -2.89 -11.39 -18.97
C TYR A 47 -2.33 -11.00 -17.60
N GLN A 48 -1.11 -10.47 -17.54
CA GLN A 48 -0.52 -9.98 -16.29
C GLN A 48 -1.32 -8.82 -15.69
N LEU A 49 -1.70 -7.83 -16.51
CA LEU A 49 -2.51 -6.70 -16.06
C LEU A 49 -3.90 -7.13 -15.59
N GLN A 50 -4.53 -8.10 -16.26
CA GLN A 50 -5.80 -8.67 -15.82
C GLN A 50 -5.68 -9.34 -14.44
N SER A 51 -4.60 -10.08 -14.19
CA SER A 51 -4.35 -10.69 -12.88
C SER A 51 -4.18 -9.63 -11.77
N ILE A 52 -3.43 -8.56 -12.06
CA ILE A 52 -3.25 -7.44 -11.12
C ILE A 52 -4.57 -6.72 -10.86
N LEU A 53 -5.38 -6.48 -11.89
CA LEU A 53 -6.70 -5.86 -11.73
C LEU A 53 -7.61 -6.69 -10.83
N GLN A 54 -7.71 -8.01 -11.06
CA GLN A 54 -8.49 -8.91 -10.22
C GLN A 54 -8.00 -8.90 -8.76
N ALA A 55 -6.68 -8.90 -8.55
CA ALA A 55 -6.10 -8.82 -7.22
C ALA A 55 -6.44 -7.48 -6.53
N ASN A 56 -6.37 -6.37 -7.26
CA ASN A 56 -6.72 -5.05 -6.75
C ASN A 56 -8.22 -4.94 -6.43
N GLU A 57 -9.11 -5.46 -7.28
CA GLU A 57 -10.55 -5.51 -7.01
C GLU A 57 -10.88 -6.28 -5.73
N LYS A 58 -10.21 -7.41 -5.51
CA LYS A 58 -10.32 -8.18 -4.27
C LYS A 58 -9.89 -7.33 -3.07
N ARG A 59 -8.71 -6.70 -3.12
CA ARG A 59 -8.21 -5.84 -2.03
C ARG A 59 -9.13 -4.66 -1.75
N ILE A 60 -9.72 -4.05 -2.77
CA ILE A 60 -10.68 -2.96 -2.61
C ILE A 60 -11.93 -3.47 -1.88
N THR A 61 -12.40 -4.67 -2.22
CA THR A 61 -13.56 -5.30 -1.55
C THR A 61 -13.25 -5.59 -0.08
N ASP A 62 -12.08 -6.15 0.21
CA ASP A 62 -11.63 -6.42 1.58
C ASP A 62 -11.50 -5.12 2.39
N LEU A 63 -10.95 -4.06 1.80
CA LEU A 63 -10.83 -2.75 2.45
C LEU A 63 -12.20 -2.12 2.74
N LYS A 64 -13.15 -2.22 1.80
CA LYS A 64 -14.53 -1.77 2.02
C LYS A 64 -15.17 -2.52 3.18
N GLN A 65 -15.01 -3.84 3.23
CA GLN A 65 -15.55 -4.66 4.31
C GLN A 65 -14.94 -4.29 5.66
N MET A 66 -13.62 -4.12 5.72
CA MET A 66 -12.92 -3.70 6.93
C MET A 66 -13.35 -2.31 7.39
N SER A 67 -13.55 -1.37 6.46
CA SER A 67 -14.06 -0.04 6.77
C SER A 67 -15.46 -0.08 7.40
N ILE A 68 -16.35 -0.93 6.90
CA ILE A 68 -17.70 -1.10 7.44
C ILE A 68 -17.63 -1.72 8.85
N GLN A 69 -16.80 -2.74 9.05
CA GLN A 69 -16.59 -3.35 10.35
C GLN A 69 -16.05 -2.34 11.37
N LEU A 70 -15.11 -1.50 10.97
CA LEU A 70 -14.56 -0.45 11.82
C LEU A 70 -15.63 0.59 12.18
N ASP A 71 -16.44 1.04 11.21
CA ASP A 71 -17.55 1.98 11.48
C ASP A 71 -18.57 1.39 12.47
N GLN A 72 -18.83 0.09 12.41
CA GLN A 72 -19.72 -0.59 13.36
C GLN A 72 -19.12 -0.64 14.78
N LEU A 73 -17.83 -0.91 14.91
CA LEU A 73 -17.14 -0.95 16.20
C LEU A 73 -17.07 0.42 16.87
N CYS A 74 -17.00 1.48 16.08
CA CYS A 74 -16.87 2.86 16.57
C CYS A 74 -18.22 3.58 16.77
N LYS A 75 -19.36 2.86 16.77
CA LYS A 75 -20.69 3.48 16.98
C LYS A 75 -20.90 4.00 18.39
N GLU A 76 -20.38 3.27 19.38
CA GLU A 76 -20.46 3.67 20.78
C GLU A 76 -19.08 4.17 21.24
N PRO A 77 -19.03 5.20 22.09
CA PRO A 77 -17.77 5.62 22.68
C PRO A 77 -17.19 4.47 23.50
N CYS A 78 -15.86 4.37 23.55
CA CYS A 78 -15.20 3.41 24.40
C CYS A 78 -15.69 3.58 25.85
N LYS A 79 -16.08 2.48 26.50
CA LYS A 79 -16.47 2.51 27.91
C LYS A 79 -15.25 2.92 28.72
N ASP A 80 -15.37 4.07 29.39
CA ASP A 80 -14.32 4.53 30.27
C ASP A 80 -14.24 3.61 31.49
N THR A 81 -13.12 2.89 31.61
CA THR A 81 -12.80 2.07 32.79
C THR A 81 -11.98 2.85 33.80
N VAL A 82 -11.70 4.12 33.52
CA VAL A 82 -10.87 4.96 34.39
C VAL A 82 -11.64 5.26 35.67
N GLU A 83 -11.25 4.59 36.74
CA GLU A 83 -11.68 4.93 38.09
C GLU A 83 -10.75 6.00 38.64
N ILE A 84 -11.28 7.23 38.75
CA ILE A 84 -10.58 8.31 39.44
C ILE A 84 -10.66 8.04 40.93
N GLN A 85 -9.49 7.93 41.55
CA GLN A 85 -9.36 7.63 42.97
C GLN A 85 -9.80 8.86 43.80
N THR A 86 -10.49 8.60 44.91
CA THR A 86 -11.11 9.65 45.73
C THR A 86 -10.13 10.36 46.67
N VAL A 87 -8.98 9.75 46.95
CA VAL A 87 -7.93 10.34 47.79
C VAL A 87 -7.32 11.53 47.03
N THR A 88 -7.08 12.64 47.72
CA THR A 88 -6.49 13.84 47.11
C THR A 88 -5.33 14.38 47.92
N GLY A 89 -4.42 15.09 47.26
CA GLY A 89 -3.21 15.62 47.88
C GLY A 89 -2.61 16.79 47.12
N LYS A 90 -1.54 17.37 47.67
CA LYS A 90 -0.76 18.40 46.98
C LYS A 90 0.01 17.84 45.78
N ASP A 91 0.43 16.58 45.89
CA ASP A 91 1.13 15.76 44.91
C ASP A 91 0.85 14.29 45.21
N CYS A 92 1.43 13.37 44.43
CA CYS A 92 1.24 11.94 44.60
C CYS A 92 1.87 11.38 45.88
N GLN A 93 2.90 12.03 46.43
CA GLN A 93 3.48 11.60 47.70
C GLN A 93 2.55 11.94 48.86
N ASP A 94 1.89 13.11 48.83
CA ASP A 94 0.86 13.47 49.81
C ASP A 94 -0.37 12.55 49.70
N VAL A 95 -0.75 12.15 48.47
CA VAL A 95 -1.78 11.12 48.25
C VAL A 95 -1.39 9.78 48.90
N ALA A 96 -0.15 9.31 48.69
CA ALA A 96 0.33 8.07 49.28
C ALA A 96 0.35 8.13 50.82
N ASN A 97 0.82 9.25 51.38
CA ASN A 97 0.82 9.50 52.83
C ASN A 97 -0.58 9.49 53.45
N LYS A 98 -1.61 9.85 52.68
CA LYS A 98 -3.03 9.83 53.09
C LYS A 98 -3.72 8.49 52.90
N GLY A 99 -2.98 7.45 52.52
CA GLY A 99 -3.50 6.09 52.36
C GLY A 99 -3.87 5.71 50.93
N GLY A 100 -3.48 6.50 49.93
CA GLY A 100 -3.45 6.03 48.54
C GLY A 100 -2.45 4.88 48.40
N LYS A 101 -2.87 3.73 47.86
CA LYS A 101 -2.04 2.51 47.77
C LYS A 101 -1.96 1.91 46.37
N VAL A 102 -2.72 2.45 45.42
CA VAL A 102 -2.88 1.89 44.07
C VAL A 102 -2.38 2.91 43.07
N SER A 103 -1.62 2.47 42.07
CA SER A 103 -1.26 3.36 40.97
C SER A 103 -2.48 3.63 40.09
N GLY A 104 -2.73 4.89 39.75
CA GLY A 104 -3.95 5.28 39.05
C GLY A 104 -4.10 6.78 38.90
N LEU A 105 -5.29 7.23 38.49
CA LEU A 105 -5.57 8.66 38.35
C LEU A 105 -6.09 9.26 39.65
N TYR A 106 -5.48 10.37 40.06
CA TYR A 106 -5.79 11.11 41.27
C TYR A 106 -5.90 12.61 40.97
N TYR A 107 -6.77 13.31 41.69
CA TYR A 107 -6.76 14.77 41.69
C TYR A 107 -5.74 15.29 42.69
N VAL A 108 -4.84 16.16 42.22
CA VAL A 108 -3.87 16.86 43.06
C VAL A 108 -4.05 18.37 42.96
N LYS A 109 -3.78 19.07 44.06
CA LYS A 109 -3.79 20.54 44.13
C LYS A 109 -2.55 21.06 44.87
N PRO A 110 -1.45 21.35 44.15
CA PRO A 110 -0.29 22.03 44.71
C PRO A 110 -0.66 23.37 45.36
N ALA A 111 0.13 23.83 46.32
CA ALA A 111 -0.23 24.98 47.17
C ALA A 111 -0.49 26.29 46.40
N ARG A 112 0.19 26.50 45.26
CA ARG A 112 0.03 27.68 44.40
C ARG A 112 -0.84 27.42 43.17
N ALA A 113 -1.41 26.22 43.04
CA ALA A 113 -2.28 25.89 41.93
C ALA A 113 -3.67 26.51 42.18
N PRO A 114 -4.24 27.23 41.19
CA PRO A 114 -5.55 27.83 41.33
C PRO A 114 -6.63 26.73 41.50
N GLU A 115 -6.53 25.65 40.75
CA GLU A 115 -7.48 24.54 40.71
C GLU A 115 -6.76 23.18 40.87
N ALA A 116 -7.52 22.16 41.26
CA ALA A 116 -7.01 20.79 41.26
C ALA A 116 -6.99 20.26 39.83
N PHE A 117 -6.04 19.39 39.50
CA PHE A 117 -5.95 18.76 38.19
C PHE A 117 -5.65 17.27 38.32
N LEU A 118 -6.02 16.51 37.28
CA LEU A 118 -5.88 15.07 37.23
C LEU A 118 -4.44 14.70 36.86
N VAL A 119 -3.83 13.80 37.62
CA VAL A 119 -2.50 13.25 37.37
C VAL A 119 -2.51 11.74 37.51
N TYR A 120 -1.56 11.06 36.87
CA TYR A 120 -1.28 9.67 37.19
C TYR A 120 -0.29 9.61 38.36
N CYS A 121 -0.68 8.93 39.43
CA CYS A 121 0.20 8.61 40.53
C CYS A 121 0.69 7.17 40.40
N GLU A 122 2.00 7.00 40.36
CA GLU A 122 2.63 5.71 40.62
C GLU A 122 2.86 5.60 42.12
N ILE A 123 2.26 4.61 42.79
CA ILE A 123 2.42 4.39 44.23
C ILE A 123 2.95 2.99 44.47
N ASP A 124 4.09 2.88 45.14
CA ASP A 124 4.69 1.59 45.47
C ASP A 124 4.16 0.99 46.78
N SER A 125 4.54 -0.26 47.05
CA SER A 125 4.18 -0.98 48.29
C SER A 125 4.78 -0.36 49.56
N PHE A 126 5.76 0.54 49.43
CA PHE A 126 6.40 1.25 50.53
C PHE A 126 5.73 2.61 50.82
N GLY A 127 4.68 2.97 50.08
CA GLY A 127 3.97 4.24 50.26
C GLY A 127 4.70 5.44 49.66
N ARG A 128 5.60 5.23 48.70
CA ARG A 128 6.20 6.31 47.91
C ARG A 128 5.33 6.58 46.69
N GLY A 129 5.07 7.85 46.42
CA GLY A 129 4.19 8.29 45.34
C GLY A 129 4.88 9.26 44.39
N TRP A 130 4.89 8.94 43.10
CA TRP A 130 5.44 9.80 42.04
C TRP A 130 4.34 10.36 41.16
N THR A 131 4.42 11.66 40.87
CA THR A 131 3.54 12.33 39.90
C THR A 131 4.18 12.27 38.52
N VAL A 132 3.51 11.63 37.56
CA VAL A 132 3.96 11.45 36.16
C VAL A 132 3.35 12.50 35.25
#